data_AF-A0A0L1KQ56-F1
#
_entry.id   AF-A0A0L1KQ56-F1
#
_cell.length_a   1.000
_cell.length_b   1.000
_cell.length_c   1.000
_cell.angle_alpha   90.00
_cell.angle_beta   90.00
_cell.angle_gamma   90.00
#
_symmetry.space_group_name_H-M   'P 1'
#
loop_
_entity.id
_entity.type
_entity.pdbx_description
1 polymer ?
#
loop_
_entity_poly.entity_id
_entity_poly.type
_entity_poly.pdbx_seq_one_letter_code
_entity_poly.pdbx_strand_id
1 'polypeptide(L)'
;MHRDAYILLLLDLLVSLWIIQNYAFTNIDWQAYVEQVRMVFADGVLDYAHIRGDSGPIAYPAGFLYIFRLITLLTKGGDIRMAQYIFAGIQCATNFILFAIYEDVMPHLTRANGVPKGWWATAFRSLVYLSLVTSRRIHSIYLLRMFNDAVSMGLFYASTLALVRHRWFNLHKSN
;
A
#
# COMPACT_ATOMS: atom_id res chain seq x y z
N MET A 1 -12.43 2.92 -14.37
CA MET A 1 -12.83 2.48 -13.02
C MET A 1 -14.33 2.54 -12.89
N HIS A 2 -14.95 1.37 -12.74
CA HIS A 2 -16.40 1.22 -12.56
C HIS A 2 -16.88 1.62 -11.16
N ARG A 3 -18.20 1.74 -11.01
CA ARG A 3 -18.87 2.18 -9.76
C ARG A 3 -18.61 1.25 -8.57
N ASP A 4 -18.55 -0.06 -8.80
CA ASP A 4 -18.26 -1.08 -7.78
C ASP A 4 -16.90 -0.88 -7.12
N ALA A 5 -15.89 -0.44 -7.89
CA ALA A 5 -14.56 -0.14 -7.37
C ALA A 5 -14.60 0.96 -6.29
N TYR A 6 -15.32 2.06 -6.54
CA TYR A 6 -15.43 3.16 -5.58
C TYR A 6 -16.20 2.76 -4.31
N ILE A 7 -17.25 1.94 -4.46
CA ILE A 7 -18.00 1.41 -3.31
C ILE A 7 -17.10 0.53 -2.44
N LEU A 8 -16.30 -0.33 -3.07
CA LEU A 8 -15.38 -1.21 -2.35
C LEU A 8 -14.23 -0.46 -1.69
N LEU A 9 -13.73 0.62 -2.30
CA LEU A 9 -12.74 1.50 -1.66
C LEU A 9 -13.32 2.24 -0.46
N LEU A 10 -14.56 2.73 -0.56
CA LEU A 10 -15.24 3.34 0.58
C LEU A 10 -15.43 2.32 1.71
N LEU A 11 -15.86 1.10 1.37
CA LEU A 11 -15.99 0.01 2.33
C LEU A 11 -14.64 -0.33 2.99
N ASP A 12 -13.56 -0.41 2.21
CA ASP A 12 -12.20 -0.65 2.72
C ASP A 12 -11.77 0.42 3.72
N LEU A 13 -12.05 1.70 3.43
CA LEU A 13 -11.77 2.79 4.34
C LEU A 13 -12.58 2.68 5.64
N LEU A 14 -13.88 2.38 5.53
CA LEU A 14 -14.74 2.20 6.72
C LEU A 14 -14.29 1.01 7.58
N VAL A 15 -13.94 -0.12 6.95
CA VAL A 15 -13.37 -1.29 7.63
C VAL A 15 -12.04 -0.91 8.29
N SER A 16 -11.18 -0.17 7.60
CA SER A 16 -9.89 0.27 8.15
C SER A 16 -10.08 1.15 9.39
N LEU A 17 -11.00 2.11 9.33
CA LEU A 17 -11.34 2.95 10.49
C LEU A 17 -11.92 2.11 11.63
N TRP A 18 -12.82 1.17 11.33
CA TRP A 18 -13.37 0.26 12.34
C TRP A 18 -12.26 -0.57 13.00
N ILE A 19 -11.32 -1.13 12.23
CA ILE A 19 -10.19 -1.90 12.77
C ILE A 19 -9.33 -1.02 13.70
N ILE A 20 -9.00 0.20 13.29
CA ILE A 20 -8.20 1.14 14.09
C ILE A 20 -8.87 1.45 15.44
N GLN A 21 -10.20 1.51 15.49
CA GLN A 21 -10.92 1.78 16.73
C GLN A 21 -11.08 0.55 17.63
N ASN A 22 -11.13 -0.66 17.05
CA ASN A 22 -11.52 -1.87 17.79
C ASN A 22 -10.36 -2.82 18.10
N TYR A 23 -9.20 -2.68 17.45
CA TYR A 23 -8.04 -3.54 17.64
C TYR A 23 -6.82 -2.77 18.13
N ALA A 24 -6.08 -3.37 19.05
CA ALA A 24 -4.87 -2.79 19.59
C ALA A 24 -3.76 -2.75 18.53
N PHE A 25 -3.02 -1.65 18.53
CA PHE A 25 -1.76 -1.54 17.81
C PHE A 25 -0.75 -2.57 18.36
N THR A 26 0.02 -3.18 17.47
CA THR A 26 1.09 -4.12 17.84
C THR A 26 2.43 -3.54 17.40
N ASN A 27 3.24 -3.13 18.36
CA ASN A 27 4.60 -2.66 18.06
C ASN A 27 5.47 -3.85 17.63
N ILE A 28 5.96 -3.80 16.40
CA ILE A 28 7.00 -4.72 15.92
C ILE A 28 8.18 -3.89 15.44
N ASP A 29 7.94 -2.98 14.48
CA ASP A 29 9.01 -2.15 13.92
C ASP A 29 8.75 -0.64 14.01
N TRP A 30 7.52 -0.19 14.28
CA TRP A 30 7.18 1.24 14.25
C TRP A 30 8.09 2.08 15.15
N GLN A 31 8.33 1.64 16.40
CA GLN A 31 9.22 2.37 17.30
C GLN A 31 10.66 2.40 16.78
N ALA A 32 11.15 1.27 16.28
CA ALA A 32 12.48 1.21 15.66
C ALA A 32 12.58 2.18 14.47
N TYR A 33 11.52 2.32 13.66
CA TYR A 33 11.49 3.28 12.55
C TYR A 33 11.59 4.73 13.03
N VAL A 34 10.84 5.09 14.08
CA VAL A 34 10.88 6.44 14.67
C VAL A 34 12.28 6.74 15.23
N GLU A 35 12.88 5.79 15.93
CA GLU A 35 14.23 5.91 16.50
C GLU A 35 15.31 6.05 15.42
N GLN A 36 15.28 5.20 14.40
CA GLN A 36 16.23 5.25 13.28
C GLN A 36 16.15 6.59 12.54
N VAL A 37 14.93 7.11 12.34
CA VAL A 37 14.71 8.46 11.77
C VAL A 37 15.30 9.53 12.69
N ARG A 38 15.09 9.45 14.00
CA ARG A 38 15.65 10.39 14.97
C ARG A 38 17.18 10.40 14.94
N MET A 39 17.80 9.21 14.94
CA MET A 39 19.27 9.08 14.89
C MET A 39 19.87 9.78 13.67
N VAL A 40 19.24 9.62 12.51
CA VAL A 40 19.76 10.17 11.25
C VAL A 40 19.53 11.68 11.17
N PHE A 41 18.32 12.15 11.46
CA PHE A 41 17.93 13.53 11.18
C PHE A 41 18.01 14.49 12.37
N ALA A 42 18.03 13.99 13.60
CA ALA A 42 18.22 14.80 14.81
C ALA A 42 19.64 14.63 15.39
N ASP A 43 20.13 13.40 15.48
CA ASP A 43 21.44 13.11 16.10
C ASP A 43 22.60 13.15 15.09
N GLY A 44 22.32 13.19 13.78
CA GLY A 44 23.32 13.33 12.72
C GLY A 44 24.11 12.05 12.42
N VAL A 45 23.59 10.88 12.77
CA VAL A 45 24.24 9.58 12.50
C VAL A 45 24.10 9.23 11.02
N LEU A 46 25.19 9.37 10.27
CA LEU A 46 25.23 9.07 8.83
C LEU A 46 25.86 7.72 8.50
N ASP A 47 26.65 7.16 9.41
CA ASP A 47 27.21 5.82 9.22
C ASP A 47 26.11 4.76 9.43
N TYR A 48 25.75 4.12 8.33
CA TYR A 48 24.66 3.16 8.26
C TYR A 48 24.85 1.95 9.18
N ALA A 49 26.10 1.56 9.47
CA ALA A 49 26.40 0.46 10.39
C ALA A 49 25.95 0.75 11.84
N HIS A 50 25.81 2.03 12.18
CA HIS A 50 25.45 2.51 13.51
C HIS A 50 23.98 2.88 13.65
N ILE A 51 23.19 2.88 12.57
CA ILE A 51 21.75 3.17 12.63
C ILE A 51 21.00 1.94 13.14
N ARG A 52 20.39 2.04 14.33
CA ARG A 52 19.68 0.94 14.99
C ARG A 52 18.43 1.46 15.72
N GLY A 53 17.49 0.58 16.01
CA GLY A 53 16.36 0.86 16.88
C GLY A 53 16.03 -0.35 17.74
N ASP A 54 14.88 -0.32 18.41
CA ASP A 54 14.38 -1.39 19.30
C ASP A 54 14.40 -2.79 18.65
N SER A 55 14.10 -2.89 17.35
CA SER A 55 14.12 -4.16 16.61
C SER A 55 15.49 -4.54 16.01
N GLY A 56 16.53 -3.76 16.27
CA GLY A 56 17.91 -4.02 15.83
C GLY A 56 18.42 -3.05 14.74
N PRO A 57 19.45 -3.45 13.97
CA PRO A 57 20.03 -2.59 12.93
C PRO A 57 19.05 -2.30 11.80
N ILE A 58 19.21 -1.16 11.14
CA ILE A 58 18.39 -0.78 9.99
C ILE A 58 18.47 -1.84 8.88
N ALA A 59 17.29 -2.32 8.45
CA ALA A 59 17.18 -3.35 7.41
C ALA A 59 16.85 -2.79 6.02
N TYR A 60 16.27 -1.58 5.95
CA TYR A 60 15.73 -1.00 4.72
C TYR A 60 16.60 0.12 4.15
N PRO A 61 16.86 0.16 2.83
CA PRO A 61 17.70 1.18 2.20
C PRO A 61 17.32 2.62 2.57
N ALA A 62 18.27 3.55 2.48
CA ALA A 62 18.14 4.92 2.97
C ALA A 62 16.88 5.69 2.53
N GLY A 63 16.26 5.35 1.38
CA GLY A 63 14.98 5.93 0.95
C GLY A 63 13.86 5.80 1.99
N PHE A 64 13.83 4.69 2.73
CA PHE A 64 12.89 4.47 3.84
C PHE A 64 12.99 5.58 4.90
N LEU A 65 14.20 6.02 5.26
CA LEU A 65 14.41 7.06 6.27
C LEU A 65 13.75 8.39 5.88
N TYR A 66 13.80 8.76 4.60
CA TYR A 66 13.17 10.00 4.12
C TYR A 66 11.64 9.92 4.15
N ILE A 67 11.09 8.77 3.76
CA ILE A 67 9.65 8.53 3.80
C ILE A 67 9.16 8.55 5.25
N PHE A 68 9.81 7.81 6.13
CA PHE A 68 9.39 7.74 7.53
C PHE A 68 9.67 9.03 8.28
N ARG A 69 10.67 9.83 7.89
CA ARG A 69 10.81 11.22 8.36
C ARG A 69 9.57 12.06 8.05
N LEU A 70 9.05 11.98 6.82
CA LEU A 70 7.82 12.71 6.48
C LEU A 70 6.64 12.23 7.34
N ILE A 71 6.49 10.90 7.50
CA ILE A 71 5.43 10.33 8.33
C ILE A 71 5.57 10.79 9.79
N THR A 72 6.76 10.72 10.38
CA THR A 72 6.97 11.11 11.78
C THR A 72 6.77 12.60 12.03
N LEU A 73 7.07 13.45 11.05
CA LEU A 73 6.74 14.88 11.11
C LEU A 73 5.22 15.09 11.14
N LEU A 74 4.46 14.37 10.30
CA LEU A 74 2.99 14.45 10.27
C LEU A 74 2.33 13.88 11.54
N THR A 75 2.98 12.92 12.20
CA THR A 75 2.50 12.30 13.44
C THR A 75 3.04 12.97 14.69
N LYS A 76 3.58 14.19 14.59
CA LYS A 76 4.12 14.95 15.74
C LYS A 76 5.13 14.15 16.57
N GLY A 77 6.02 13.41 15.91
CA GLY A 77 7.08 12.63 16.54
C GLY A 77 6.75 11.17 16.81
N GLY A 78 5.71 10.61 16.17
CA GLY A 78 5.41 9.18 16.23
C GLY A 78 4.06 8.81 16.86
N ASP A 79 3.10 9.74 16.94
CA ASP A 79 1.75 9.44 17.42
C ASP A 79 1.14 8.28 16.64
N ILE A 80 0.84 7.19 17.37
CA ILE A 80 0.41 5.92 16.78
C ILE A 80 -0.93 6.10 16.08
N ARG A 81 -1.89 6.81 16.69
CA ARG A 81 -3.23 6.92 16.12
C ARG A 81 -3.22 7.69 14.80
N MET A 82 -2.48 8.79 14.74
CA MET A 82 -2.27 9.56 13.52
C MET A 82 -1.55 8.73 12.47
N ALA A 83 -0.53 7.96 12.86
CA ALA A 83 0.18 7.06 11.95
C ALA A 83 -0.77 6.03 11.35
N GLN A 84 -1.65 5.41 12.15
CA GLN A 84 -2.64 4.45 11.67
C GLN A 84 -3.58 5.06 10.62
N TYR A 85 -4.00 6.32 10.77
CA TYR A 85 -4.80 7.00 9.74
C TYR A 85 -4.02 7.27 8.46
N ILE A 86 -2.75 7.65 8.56
CA ILE A 86 -1.87 7.79 7.39
C ILE A 86 -1.74 6.45 6.65
N PHE A 87 -1.49 5.36 7.38
CA PHE A 87 -1.38 4.02 6.80
C PHE A 87 -2.70 3.50 6.22
N ALA A 88 -3.86 3.87 6.79
CA ALA A 88 -5.16 3.61 6.18
C ALA A 88 -5.30 4.32 4.82
N GLY A 89 -4.82 5.56 4.73
CA GLY A 89 -4.75 6.30 3.46
C GLY A 89 -3.83 5.62 2.45
N ILE A 90 -2.64 5.17 2.87
CA ILE A 90 -1.68 4.44 2.03
C ILE A 90 -2.29 3.11 1.55
N GLN A 91 -3.00 2.38 2.42
CA GLN A 91 -3.71 1.15 2.04
C GLN A 91 -4.77 1.43 0.98
N CYS A 92 -5.63 2.42 1.20
CA CYS A 92 -6.68 2.80 0.26
C CYS A 92 -6.10 3.22 -1.10
N ALA A 93 -5.02 4.02 -1.10
CA ALA A 93 -4.30 4.39 -2.32
C ALA A 93 -3.70 3.18 -3.05
N THR A 94 -3.13 2.23 -2.29
CA THR A 94 -2.58 0.99 -2.85
C THR A 94 -3.67 0.13 -3.49
N ASN A 95 -4.81 -0.03 -2.81
CA ASN A 95 -5.97 -0.72 -3.34
C ASN A 95 -6.54 -0.03 -4.59
N PHE A 96 -6.58 1.30 -4.61
CA PHE A 96 -6.97 2.06 -5.79
C PHE A 96 -6.06 1.77 -6.99
N ILE A 97 -4.74 1.76 -6.79
CA ILE A 97 -3.76 1.43 -7.84
C ILE A 97 -3.97 0.00 -8.33
N LEU A 98 -4.15 -0.96 -7.42
CA LEU A 98 -4.43 -2.35 -7.78
C LEU A 98 -5.72 -2.48 -8.61
N PHE A 99 -6.79 -1.80 -8.22
CA PHE A 99 -8.04 -1.80 -8.97
C PHE A 99 -7.84 -1.23 -10.38
N ALA A 100 -7.04 -0.17 -10.53
CA ALA A 100 -6.67 0.37 -11.83
C ALA A 100 -5.86 -0.61 -12.68
N ILE A 101 -4.92 -1.36 -12.10
CA ILE A 101 -4.16 -2.40 -12.81
C ILE A 101 -5.11 -3.49 -13.32
N TYR A 102 -5.98 -4.02 -12.46
CA TYR A 102 -6.92 -5.07 -12.85
C TYR A 102 -7.90 -4.58 -13.93
N GLU A 103 -8.36 -3.33 -13.85
CA GLU A 103 -9.21 -2.73 -14.88
C GLU A 103 -8.51 -2.69 -16.24
N ASP A 104 -7.24 -2.29 -16.28
CA ASP A 104 -6.49 -2.16 -17.52
C ASP A 104 -6.13 -3.54 -18.12
N VAL A 105 -5.94 -4.57 -17.29
CA VAL A 105 -5.52 -5.92 -17.71
C VAL A 105 -6.70 -6.85 -18.05
N MET A 106 -7.85 -6.74 -17.36
CA MET A 106 -8.98 -7.67 -17.53
C MET A 106 -9.52 -7.79 -18.97
N PRO A 107 -9.61 -6.71 -19.78
CA PRO A 107 -10.04 -6.80 -21.18
C PRO A 107 -9.11 -7.66 -22.05
N HIS A 108 -7.83 -7.77 -21.69
CA HIS A 108 -6.85 -8.58 -22.44
C HIS A 108 -6.97 -10.07 -22.07
N LEU A 109 -7.14 -10.38 -20.79
CA LEU A 109 -7.34 -11.75 -20.31
C LEU A 109 -8.63 -12.38 -20.88
N THR A 110 -9.70 -11.58 -20.98
CA THR A 110 -10.99 -12.01 -21.54
C THR A 110 -10.92 -12.25 -23.06
N ARG A 111 -10.22 -11.37 -23.80
CA ARG A 111 -10.04 -11.52 -25.26
C ARG A 111 -9.14 -12.69 -25.64
N ALA A 112 -8.02 -12.89 -24.95
CA ALA A 112 -7.03 -13.92 -25.28
C ALA A 112 -7.57 -15.35 -25.09
N ASN A 113 -8.48 -15.55 -24.14
CA ASN A 113 -9.04 -16.86 -23.80
C ASN A 113 -10.41 -17.14 -24.43
N GLY A 114 -10.88 -16.30 -25.36
CA GLY A 114 -12.17 -16.47 -26.03
C GLY A 114 -13.38 -16.41 -25.10
N VAL A 115 -13.22 -15.89 -23.88
CA VAL A 115 -14.27 -15.93 -22.87
C VAL A 115 -15.23 -14.76 -23.12
N PRO A 116 -16.55 -14.99 -23.27
CA PRO A 116 -17.50 -13.93 -23.64
C PRO A 116 -17.46 -12.77 -22.65
N LYS A 117 -17.64 -11.51 -23.09
CA LYS A 117 -17.75 -10.33 -22.19
C LYS A 117 -19.06 -10.31 -21.38
N GLY A 118 -19.35 -11.39 -20.65
CA GLY A 118 -20.56 -11.60 -19.88
C GLY A 118 -20.40 -11.26 -18.40
N TRP A 119 -21.46 -11.49 -17.64
CA TRP A 119 -21.56 -11.23 -16.20
C TRP A 119 -20.41 -11.86 -15.37
N TRP A 120 -19.85 -12.98 -15.82
CA TRP A 120 -18.79 -13.71 -15.12
C TRP A 120 -17.47 -12.90 -15.05
N ALA A 121 -17.14 -12.09 -16.06
CA ALA A 121 -15.93 -11.27 -16.06
C ALA A 121 -16.05 -10.12 -15.04
N THR A 122 -17.24 -9.50 -14.98
CA THR A 122 -17.58 -8.51 -13.96
C THR A 122 -17.55 -9.14 -12.58
N ALA A 123 -18.15 -10.33 -12.40
CA ALA A 123 -18.17 -11.04 -11.13
C ALA A 123 -16.75 -11.40 -10.66
N PHE A 124 -15.90 -11.94 -11.54
CA PHE A 124 -14.51 -12.26 -11.22
C PHE A 124 -13.74 -11.03 -10.76
N ARG A 125 -13.89 -9.90 -11.47
CA ARG A 125 -13.25 -8.64 -11.08
C ARG A 125 -13.72 -8.16 -9.71
N SER A 126 -15.03 -8.13 -9.46
CA SER A 126 -15.56 -7.70 -8.16
C SER A 126 -15.16 -8.66 -7.03
N LEU A 127 -15.00 -9.97 -7.31
CA LEU A 127 -14.44 -10.94 -6.36
C LEU A 127 -12.98 -10.65 -6.04
N VAL A 128 -12.15 -10.30 -7.04
CA VAL A 128 -10.77 -9.87 -6.81
C VAL A 128 -10.74 -8.63 -5.92
N TYR A 129 -11.55 -7.61 -6.22
CA TYR A 129 -11.63 -6.40 -5.39
C TYR A 129 -12.07 -6.71 -3.96
N LEU A 130 -13.10 -7.55 -3.79
CA LEU A 130 -13.58 -7.97 -2.49
C LEU A 130 -12.50 -8.73 -1.70
N SER A 131 -11.72 -9.59 -2.37
CA SER A 131 -10.64 -10.35 -1.72
C SER A 131 -9.55 -9.44 -1.14
N LEU A 132 -9.25 -8.33 -1.83
CA LEU A 132 -8.27 -7.34 -1.38
C LEU A 132 -8.79 -6.58 -0.15
N VAL A 133 -10.04 -6.13 -0.20
CA VAL A 133 -10.71 -5.40 0.90
C VAL A 133 -10.95 -6.29 2.14
N THR A 134 -11.16 -7.59 1.96
CA THR A 134 -11.48 -8.51 3.07
C THR A 134 -10.23 -9.15 3.71
N SER A 135 -9.04 -8.90 3.17
CA SER A 135 -7.82 -9.58 3.60
C SER A 135 -7.34 -9.10 4.97
N ARG A 136 -7.58 -9.90 6.01
CA ARG A 136 -7.12 -9.63 7.39
C ARG A 136 -5.62 -9.36 7.48
N ARG A 137 -4.83 -10.06 6.66
CA ARG A 137 -3.37 -9.92 6.67
C ARG A 137 -2.93 -8.56 6.13
N ILE A 138 -3.59 -8.04 5.09
CA ILE A 138 -3.31 -6.71 4.54
C ILE A 138 -3.60 -5.65 5.58
N HIS A 139 -4.82 -5.64 6.14
CA HIS A 139 -5.20 -4.69 7.21
C HIS A 139 -4.25 -4.74 8.40
N SER A 140 -3.81 -5.94 8.80
CA SER A 140 -2.88 -6.10 9.91
C SER A 140 -1.49 -5.51 9.61
N ILE A 141 -0.96 -5.68 8.39
CA ILE A 141 0.34 -5.12 7.98
C ILE A 141 0.30 -3.59 7.93
N TYR A 142 -0.75 -3.02 7.32
CA TYR A 142 -0.86 -1.58 7.14
C TYR A 142 -1.28 -0.88 8.44
N LEU A 143 -2.36 -1.33 9.09
CA LEU A 143 -3.02 -0.56 10.15
C LEU A 143 -2.52 -0.88 11.56
N LEU A 144 -2.11 -2.13 11.82
CA LEU A 144 -1.75 -2.55 13.18
C LEU A 144 -0.25 -2.65 13.42
N ARG A 145 0.54 -2.75 12.35
CA ARG A 145 2.01 -2.86 12.41
C ARG A 145 2.73 -1.70 11.74
N MET A 146 2.11 -1.09 10.72
CA MET A 146 2.64 0.06 9.99
C MET A 146 4.03 -0.20 9.38
N PHE A 147 4.19 -1.37 8.74
CA PHE A 147 5.45 -1.79 8.14
C PHE A 147 5.85 -0.96 6.93
N ASN A 148 7.16 -0.83 6.71
CA ASN A 148 7.71 -0.22 5.49
C ASN A 148 7.22 -0.90 4.20
N ASP A 149 6.93 -2.21 4.26
CA ASP A 149 6.36 -2.98 3.16
C ASP A 149 5.10 -2.33 2.57
N ALA A 150 4.28 -1.66 3.39
CA ALA A 150 3.08 -0.96 2.92
C ALA A 150 3.41 0.12 1.87
N VAL A 151 4.41 0.96 2.16
CA VAL A 151 4.82 2.03 1.23
C VAL A 151 5.55 1.43 0.02
N SER A 152 6.42 0.45 0.28
CA SER A 152 7.23 -0.19 -0.77
C SER A 152 6.34 -0.88 -1.81
N MET A 153 5.30 -1.59 -1.38
CA MET A 153 4.33 -2.24 -2.26
C MET A 153 3.48 -1.22 -3.02
N GLY A 154 3.07 -0.12 -2.40
CA GLY A 154 2.36 0.97 -3.08
C GLY A 154 3.16 1.55 -4.25
N LEU A 155 4.46 1.83 -4.04
CA LEU A 155 5.37 2.30 -5.08
C LEU A 155 5.59 1.26 -6.19
N PHE A 156 5.73 -0.02 -5.82
CA PHE A 156 5.86 -1.11 -6.78
C PHE A 156 4.62 -1.27 -7.66
N TYR A 157 3.41 -1.19 -7.09
CA TYR A 157 2.19 -1.25 -7.89
C TYR A 157 2.01 0.01 -8.74
N ALA A 158 2.40 1.19 -8.26
CA ALA A 158 2.37 2.41 -9.06
C ALA A 158 3.30 2.30 -10.29
N SER A 159 4.50 1.77 -10.11
CA SER A 159 5.43 1.54 -11.23
C SER A 159 4.89 0.49 -12.20
N THR A 160 4.27 -0.57 -11.69
CA THR A 160 3.59 -1.60 -12.49
C THR A 160 2.47 -1.00 -13.33
N LEU A 161 1.62 -0.16 -12.73
CA LEU A 161 0.54 0.53 -13.44
C LEU A 161 1.07 1.42 -14.56
N ALA A 162 2.15 2.17 -14.29
CA ALA A 162 2.81 2.99 -15.31
C ALA A 162 3.34 2.14 -16.47
N LEU A 163 3.95 0.98 -16.18
CA LEU A 163 4.45 0.06 -17.20
C LEU A 163 3.33 -0.55 -18.04
N VAL A 164 2.24 -0.99 -17.41
CA VAL A 164 1.04 -1.52 -18.09
C VAL A 164 0.48 -0.48 -19.06
N ARG A 165 0.35 0.78 -18.61
CA ARG A 165 -0.18 1.86 -19.45
C ARG A 165 0.78 2.32 -20.54
N HIS A 166 2.10 2.29 -20.31
CA HIS A 166 3.08 2.84 -21.25
C HIS A 166 3.55 1.83 -22.33
N ARG A 167 3.66 0.53 -22.01
CA ARG A 167 4.29 -0.45 -22.93
C ARG A 167 3.34 -1.40 -23.64
N TRP A 168 2.15 -1.66 -23.10
CA TRP A 168 1.27 -2.67 -23.70
C TRP A 168 0.30 -2.11 -24.75
N PHE A 169 -0.05 -0.83 -24.69
CA PHE A 169 -1.07 -0.24 -25.59
C PHE A 169 -0.53 0.27 -26.94
N ASN A 170 0.79 0.43 -27.10
CA ASN A 170 1.39 0.92 -28.34
C ASN A 170 1.80 -0.19 -29.34
N LEU A 171 1.71 -1.47 -28.96
CA LEU A 171 2.12 -2.60 -29.81
C LEU A 171 1.03 -3.08 -30.79
N HIS A 172 -0.15 -2.46 -30.81
CA HIS A 172 -1.24 -2.80 -31.74
C HIS A 172 -1.70 -1.63 -32.62
N LYS A 173 -0.91 -0.55 -32.71
CA LYS A 173 -1.18 0.58 -33.61
C LYS A 173 -0.25 0.64 -34.84
N SER A 174 0.55 -0.40 -35.11
CA SER A 174 1.15 -0.59 -36.44
C SER A 174 0.49 -1.78 -37.12
N ASN A 175 -0.45 -1.49 -38.01
CA ASN A 175 -0.71 -2.13 -39.30
C ASN A 175 -1.94 -1.48 -39.92
#